data_AF-A0A0T0M497-F1
#
_entry.id   AF-A0A0T0M497-F1
#
_cell.length_a   1.000
_cell.length_b   1.000
_cell.length_c   1.000
_cell.angle_alpha   90.00
_cell.angle_beta   90.00
_cell.angle_gamma   90.00
#
_symmetry.space_group_name_H-M   'P 1'
#
loop_
_entity.id
_entity.type
_entity.pdbx_description
1 polymer ?
#
loop_
_entity_poly.entity_id
_entity_poly.type
_entity_poly.pdbx_seq_one_letter_code
_entity_poly.pdbx_strand_id
1 'polypeptide(L)'
;MKKIYAILSLFATISLFSQTTIYSENFGTPAATTVLTTYTGYQNSSPIVYSGTADVRTSTPSEGYTGASGNGCVFLGATTLASGNPAKTLIIEGVNTTNFTGITMSLGHQKSTNAGSNELTIEVSSDGSSWSPLTYTRPTGTATSNWILINPTGTIPATANLRIKLTNVLDSNVGFRVDDIKLTGTAVSLASNESNKKEFKIYPTLVTDGKIYIMSGKNSDKKIKIFDQMGRLLTEKTIKHELNISEFPKGNYILNVEENHNLVSQKIVIK
;
A
#
# COMPACT_ATOMS: atom_id res chain seq x y z
N MET A 1 30.20 -32.38 41.30
CA MET A 1 28.86 -32.12 40.72
C MET A 1 28.92 -30.81 39.93
N LYS A 2 29.09 -30.88 38.60
CA LYS A 2 29.18 -29.68 37.74
C LYS A 2 27.78 -29.19 37.43
N LYS A 3 27.42 -27.99 37.89
CA LYS A 3 26.13 -27.35 37.60
C LYS A 3 26.20 -26.74 36.21
N ILE A 4 25.39 -27.25 35.29
CA ILE A 4 25.19 -26.67 33.95
C ILE A 4 24.08 -25.63 34.09
N TYR A 5 24.40 -24.36 33.86
CA TYR A 5 23.41 -23.29 33.75
C TYR A 5 22.94 -23.25 32.29
N ALA A 6 21.68 -23.62 32.05
CA ALA A 6 21.04 -23.42 30.76
C ALA A 6 20.55 -21.98 30.66
N ILE A 7 21.12 -21.21 29.73
CA ILE A 7 20.63 -19.88 29.36
C ILE A 7 19.39 -20.08 28.49
N LEU A 8 18.23 -19.71 29.01
CA LEU A 8 16.97 -19.69 28.28
C LEU A 8 16.96 -18.43 27.40
N SER A 9 17.28 -18.58 26.11
CA SER A 9 17.14 -17.51 25.12
C SER A 9 15.66 -17.28 24.81
N LEU A 10 15.13 -16.16 25.32
CA LEU A 10 13.80 -15.68 25.00
C LEU A 10 13.81 -15.14 23.56
N PHE A 11 13.35 -15.94 22.60
CA PHE A 11 13.09 -15.49 21.24
C PHE A 11 11.88 -14.54 21.25
N ALA A 12 12.14 -13.24 21.37
CA ALA A 12 11.15 -12.23 21.05
C ALA A 12 10.98 -12.20 19.53
N THR A 13 9.89 -12.78 19.01
CA THR A 13 9.51 -12.63 17.61
C THR A 13 9.05 -11.19 17.39
N ILE A 14 9.98 -10.32 17.02
CA ILE A 14 9.65 -9.01 16.47
C ILE A 14 9.04 -9.28 15.10
N SER A 15 7.72 -9.14 14.99
CA SER A 15 7.02 -9.12 13.71
C SER A 15 7.44 -7.87 12.95
N LEU A 16 8.56 -7.93 12.24
CA LEU A 16 8.91 -6.92 11.25
C LEU A 16 7.94 -7.10 10.08
N PHE A 17 6.95 -6.22 9.97
CA PHE A 17 6.17 -6.15 8.74
C PHE A 17 7.12 -5.75 7.61
N SER A 18 7.26 -6.62 6.62
CA SER A 18 8.10 -6.35 5.46
C SER A 18 7.49 -5.20 4.65
N GLN A 19 8.28 -4.14 4.47
CA GLN A 19 7.89 -3.03 3.62
C GLN A 19 7.76 -3.52 2.17
N THR A 20 6.60 -3.32 1.58
CA THR A 20 6.25 -3.75 0.22
C THR A 20 6.33 -2.57 -0.74
N THR A 21 6.73 -2.82 -1.99
CA THR A 21 6.67 -1.82 -3.07
C THR A 21 5.23 -1.71 -3.56
N ILE A 22 4.65 -0.52 -3.46
CA ILE A 22 3.28 -0.22 -3.90
C ILE A 22 3.28 0.22 -5.36
N TYR A 23 4.27 1.04 -5.74
CA TYR A 23 4.42 1.62 -7.05
C TYR A 23 5.90 1.88 -7.34
N SER A 24 6.30 1.75 -8.60
CA SER A 24 7.65 2.06 -9.09
C SER A 24 7.59 2.49 -10.54
N GLU A 25 8.30 3.57 -10.89
CA GLU A 25 8.44 4.05 -12.26
C GLU A 25 9.87 4.53 -12.53
N ASN A 26 10.47 4.01 -13.58
CA ASN A 26 11.85 4.29 -14.01
C ASN A 26 11.94 4.95 -15.40
N PHE A 27 10.81 5.31 -15.99
CA PHE A 27 10.68 5.99 -17.28
C PHE A 27 11.40 5.34 -18.46
N GLY A 28 11.74 4.05 -18.36
CA GLY A 28 12.24 3.21 -19.44
C GLY A 28 13.40 3.81 -20.23
N THR A 29 13.34 3.67 -21.55
CA THR A 29 14.38 4.17 -22.48
C THR A 29 13.75 4.93 -23.63
N PRO A 30 13.45 6.24 -23.45
CA PRO A 30 12.89 7.07 -24.52
C PRO A 30 13.81 7.16 -25.74
N ALA A 31 13.28 6.92 -26.94
CA ALA A 31 14.03 7.06 -28.19
C ALA A 31 14.32 8.54 -28.55
N ALA A 32 13.49 9.45 -28.05
CA ALA A 32 13.61 10.90 -28.25
C ALA A 32 12.99 11.64 -27.04
N THR A 33 13.19 12.96 -27.01
CA THR A 33 12.45 13.82 -26.08
C THR A 33 10.97 13.77 -26.42
N THR A 34 10.14 13.27 -25.50
CA THR A 34 8.73 12.96 -25.75
C THR A 34 7.87 13.54 -24.64
N VAL A 35 6.82 14.28 -24.98
CA VAL A 35 5.89 14.83 -23.97
C VAL A 35 5.15 13.72 -23.24
N LEU A 36 4.89 13.91 -21.94
CA LEU A 36 4.37 12.87 -21.04
C LEU A 36 3.15 12.13 -21.59
N THR A 37 2.15 12.86 -22.08
CA THR A 37 0.88 12.28 -22.56
C THR A 37 1.00 11.41 -23.82
N THR A 38 2.12 11.51 -24.53
CA THR A 38 2.39 10.72 -25.76
C THR A 38 3.46 9.66 -25.55
N TYR A 39 4.15 9.67 -24.41
CA TYR A 39 5.18 8.70 -24.10
C TYR A 39 4.55 7.33 -23.78
N THR A 40 5.06 6.27 -24.38
CA THR A 40 4.49 4.91 -24.24
C THR A 40 5.42 3.94 -23.51
N GLY A 41 6.61 4.38 -23.11
CA GLY A 41 7.61 3.53 -22.46
C GLY A 41 7.54 3.51 -20.93
N TYR A 42 6.41 3.92 -20.34
CA TYR A 42 6.18 3.86 -18.91
C TYR A 42 6.21 2.42 -18.41
N GLN A 43 6.74 2.21 -17.20
CA GLN A 43 6.75 0.91 -16.54
C GLN A 43 5.33 0.45 -16.20
N ASN A 44 4.43 1.39 -15.91
CA ASN A 44 3.06 1.11 -15.53
C ASN A 44 2.08 1.45 -16.65
N SER A 45 1.02 0.66 -16.74
CA SER A 45 -0.09 0.85 -17.69
C SER A 45 -1.37 1.22 -16.93
N SER A 46 -2.49 1.31 -17.65
CA SER A 46 -3.82 1.53 -17.07
C SER A 46 -4.03 0.62 -15.84
N PRO A 47 -4.49 1.14 -14.70
CA PRO A 47 -5.18 2.43 -14.53
C PRO A 47 -4.27 3.65 -14.29
N ILE A 48 -2.95 3.50 -14.35
CA ILE A 48 -2.02 4.60 -14.09
C ILE A 48 -1.93 5.51 -15.32
N VAL A 49 -2.04 6.83 -15.11
CA VAL A 49 -1.99 7.84 -16.16
C VAL A 49 -0.95 8.90 -15.82
N TYR A 50 -0.18 9.30 -16.83
CA TYR A 50 0.86 10.32 -16.74
C TYR A 50 0.46 11.54 -17.56
N SER A 51 0.52 12.72 -16.95
CA SER A 51 0.17 13.99 -17.59
C SER A 51 1.03 15.14 -17.07
N GLY A 52 0.85 16.34 -17.63
CA GLY A 52 1.61 17.53 -17.27
C GLY A 52 2.32 18.16 -18.46
N THR A 53 3.18 19.13 -18.19
CA THR A 53 3.86 19.97 -19.20
C THR A 53 5.35 19.67 -19.36
N ALA A 54 5.88 18.74 -18.55
CA ALA A 54 7.22 18.19 -18.68
C ALA A 54 7.30 17.15 -19.81
N ASP A 55 8.47 16.54 -19.96
CA ASP A 55 8.74 15.54 -20.98
C ASP A 55 9.72 14.49 -20.47
N VAL A 56 9.69 13.31 -21.10
CA VAL A 56 10.60 12.19 -20.84
C VAL A 56 11.73 12.21 -21.87
N ARG A 57 12.97 12.04 -21.42
CA ARG A 57 14.17 12.05 -22.30
C ARG A 57 15.33 11.28 -21.67
N THR A 58 16.38 11.05 -22.46
CA THR A 58 17.61 10.34 -22.03
C THR A 58 18.81 11.25 -21.72
N SER A 59 18.64 12.57 -21.82
CA SER A 59 19.72 13.50 -21.47
C SER A 59 19.96 13.49 -19.96
N THR A 60 21.19 13.26 -19.53
CA THR A 60 21.57 13.14 -18.11
C THR A 60 20.82 12.01 -17.39
N PRO A 61 21.07 10.73 -17.76
CA PRO A 61 20.50 9.57 -17.07
C PRO A 61 20.73 9.60 -15.56
N SER A 62 19.84 8.96 -14.80
CA SER A 62 20.02 8.81 -13.35
C SER A 62 21.26 7.96 -13.02
N GLU A 63 22.01 8.41 -12.02
CA GLU A 63 23.26 7.76 -11.56
C GLU A 63 23.61 8.18 -10.13
N GLY A 64 24.62 7.53 -9.53
CA GLY A 64 25.23 8.01 -8.28
C GLY A 64 24.46 7.73 -6.98
N TYR A 65 23.29 7.07 -7.05
CA TYR A 65 22.55 6.60 -5.87
C TYR A 65 22.15 5.12 -6.01
N THR A 66 21.96 4.45 -4.87
CA THR A 66 21.51 3.05 -4.83
C THR A 66 20.13 2.92 -5.46
N GLY A 67 20.03 2.06 -6.48
CA GLY A 67 18.77 1.82 -7.20
C GLY A 67 18.54 2.74 -8.40
N ALA A 68 19.53 3.54 -8.82
CA ALA A 68 19.47 4.30 -10.07
C ALA A 68 19.29 3.35 -11.28
N SER A 69 18.22 3.56 -12.06
CA SER A 69 17.91 2.72 -13.23
C SER A 69 18.62 3.18 -14.51
N GLY A 70 18.98 4.46 -14.61
CA GLY A 70 19.55 5.06 -15.79
C GLY A 70 18.56 5.19 -16.95
N ASN A 71 19.09 5.51 -18.14
CA ASN A 71 18.32 5.74 -19.36
C ASN A 71 17.37 6.96 -19.31
N GLY A 72 16.06 6.73 -19.17
CA GLY A 72 15.02 7.74 -19.24
C GLY A 72 14.85 8.50 -17.93
N CYS A 73 14.58 9.80 -18.02
CA CYS A 73 14.15 10.61 -16.88
C CYS A 73 13.14 11.65 -17.33
N VAL A 74 12.36 12.17 -16.38
CA VAL A 74 11.50 13.32 -16.64
C VAL A 74 12.30 14.60 -16.43
N PHE A 75 12.26 15.49 -17.41
CA PHE A 75 12.89 16.81 -17.34
C PHE A 75 11.87 17.90 -17.01
N LEU A 76 12.05 18.53 -15.85
CA LEU A 76 11.28 19.71 -15.43
C LEU A 76 12.20 20.93 -15.51
N GLY A 77 12.42 21.42 -16.73
CA GLY A 77 13.28 22.57 -16.99
C GLY A 77 12.82 23.87 -16.33
N ALA A 78 13.78 24.74 -15.99
CA ALA A 78 13.48 26.08 -15.49
C ALA A 78 12.72 26.87 -16.55
N THR A 79 11.65 27.54 -16.14
CA THR A 79 10.83 28.41 -16.99
C THR A 79 10.64 29.73 -16.27
N THR A 80 10.61 30.83 -17.02
CA THR A 80 10.39 32.16 -16.46
C THR A 80 9.05 32.71 -16.90
N LEU A 81 8.47 33.62 -16.10
CA LEU A 81 7.25 34.32 -16.48
C LEU A 81 7.40 35.02 -17.83
N ALA A 82 8.57 35.63 -18.08
CA ALA A 82 8.88 36.33 -19.32
C ALA A 82 8.93 35.42 -20.56
N SER A 83 9.20 34.11 -20.39
CA SER A 83 9.27 33.17 -21.51
C SER A 83 7.91 32.82 -22.11
N GLY A 84 6.80 33.14 -21.43
CA GLY A 84 5.44 32.75 -21.80
C GLY A 84 5.17 31.24 -21.70
N ASN A 85 6.16 30.44 -21.30
CA ASN A 85 5.99 29.01 -21.07
C ASN A 85 5.38 28.76 -19.68
N PRO A 86 4.49 27.78 -19.53
CA PRO A 86 3.97 27.41 -18.22
C PRO A 86 5.05 26.73 -17.37
N ALA A 87 4.82 26.72 -16.06
CA ALA A 87 5.57 25.89 -15.12
C ALA A 87 5.61 24.42 -15.60
N LYS A 88 6.71 23.72 -15.30
CA LYS A 88 6.89 22.32 -15.71
C LYS A 88 6.27 21.39 -14.67
N THR A 89 5.35 20.54 -15.10
CA THR A 89 4.63 19.61 -14.24
C THR A 89 4.74 18.17 -14.71
N LEU A 90 4.82 17.25 -13.75
CA LEU A 90 4.56 15.82 -13.90
C LEU A 90 3.42 15.47 -12.94
N ILE A 91 2.37 14.85 -13.45
CA ILE A 91 1.25 14.32 -12.67
C ILE A 91 1.14 12.82 -12.96
N ILE A 92 1.08 12.03 -11.89
CA ILE A 92 0.86 10.58 -11.93
C ILE A 92 -0.44 10.31 -11.19
N GLU A 93 -1.40 9.67 -11.84
CA GLU A 93 -2.72 9.37 -11.28
C GLU A 93 -2.99 7.87 -11.36
N GLY A 94 -3.90 7.37 -10.51
CA GLY A 94 -4.36 5.98 -10.55
C GLY A 94 -3.59 5.02 -9.63
N VAL A 95 -2.69 5.53 -8.77
CA VAL A 95 -1.94 4.66 -7.86
C VAL A 95 -2.84 4.23 -6.70
N ASN A 96 -3.13 2.93 -6.58
CA ASN A 96 -3.98 2.41 -5.51
C ASN A 96 -3.16 2.12 -4.25
N THR A 97 -3.40 2.90 -3.19
CA THR A 97 -2.74 2.78 -1.89
C THR A 97 -3.67 2.35 -0.76
N THR A 98 -4.92 1.96 -1.07
CA THR A 98 -5.98 1.68 -0.07
C THR A 98 -5.59 0.66 0.98
N ASN A 99 -4.87 -0.39 0.59
CA ASN A 99 -4.50 -1.51 1.46
C ASN A 99 -3.11 -1.35 2.07
N PHE A 100 -2.59 -0.13 2.17
CA PHE A 100 -1.26 0.12 2.71
C PHE A 100 -1.29 1.18 3.80
N THR A 101 -0.45 1.00 4.81
CA THR A 101 -0.15 1.99 5.86
C THR A 101 1.33 2.31 5.87
N GLY A 102 1.72 3.41 6.55
CA GLY A 102 3.12 3.84 6.59
C GLY A 102 3.71 4.07 5.20
N ILE A 103 2.90 4.66 4.30
CA ILE A 103 3.29 4.88 2.91
C ILE A 103 4.39 5.95 2.86
N THR A 104 5.52 5.63 2.23
CA THR A 104 6.67 6.52 2.05
C THR A 104 7.05 6.60 0.58
N MET A 105 7.69 7.71 0.19
CA MET A 105 8.17 7.94 -1.17
C MET A 105 9.70 8.03 -1.21
N SER A 106 10.28 7.53 -2.29
CA SER A 106 11.62 7.89 -2.74
C SER A 106 11.62 8.24 -4.22
N LEU A 107 12.53 9.10 -4.65
CA LEU A 107 12.81 9.33 -6.07
C LEU A 107 14.27 9.74 -6.28
N GLY A 108 14.81 9.37 -7.44
CA GLY A 108 16.00 9.98 -8.00
C GLY A 108 15.71 11.44 -8.35
N HIS A 109 16.56 12.34 -7.89
CA HIS A 109 16.39 13.77 -8.09
C HIS A 109 17.72 14.44 -8.44
N GLN A 110 17.77 15.07 -9.62
CA GLN A 110 18.88 15.93 -10.03
C GLN A 110 18.42 17.38 -10.14
N LYS A 111 19.34 18.29 -9.80
CA LYS A 111 19.21 19.73 -9.99
C LYS A 111 20.34 20.22 -10.89
N SER A 112 20.08 21.26 -11.66
CA SER A 112 21.04 21.85 -12.61
C SER A 112 21.95 22.93 -12.03
N THR A 113 21.80 23.27 -10.74
CA THR A 113 22.59 24.32 -10.09
C THR A 113 23.09 23.89 -8.71
N ASN A 114 24.22 24.45 -8.28
CA ASN A 114 24.77 24.21 -6.94
C ASN A 114 23.97 24.92 -5.83
N ALA A 115 23.28 26.02 -6.15
CA ALA A 115 22.51 26.79 -5.18
C ALA A 115 21.12 26.19 -4.89
N GLY A 116 20.51 25.52 -5.87
CA GLY A 116 19.18 24.95 -5.71
C GLY A 116 19.10 23.89 -4.60
N SER A 117 17.94 23.72 -4.00
CA SER A 117 17.67 22.74 -2.94
C SER A 117 16.31 22.05 -3.15
N ASN A 118 15.22 22.74 -2.81
CA ASN A 118 13.88 22.20 -2.63
C ASN A 118 12.80 23.03 -3.36
N GLU A 119 13.18 23.69 -4.45
CA GLU A 119 12.28 24.52 -5.26
C GLU A 119 11.30 23.67 -6.11
N LEU A 120 11.66 22.41 -6.41
CA LEU A 120 10.72 21.48 -7.03
C LEU A 120 9.69 21.05 -5.99
N THR A 121 8.46 21.50 -6.16
CA THR A 121 7.35 21.11 -5.27
C THR A 121 6.94 19.67 -5.54
N ILE A 122 6.67 18.92 -4.48
CA ILE A 122 6.15 17.54 -4.55
C ILE A 122 4.89 17.50 -3.70
N GLU A 123 3.78 17.10 -4.29
CA GLU A 123 2.48 17.10 -3.64
C GLU A 123 1.74 15.79 -3.94
N VAL A 124 0.86 15.39 -3.02
CA VAL A 124 -0.03 14.23 -3.18
C VAL A 124 -1.48 14.62 -2.95
N SER A 125 -2.40 13.90 -3.59
CA SER A 125 -3.83 14.16 -3.45
C SER A 125 -4.65 12.86 -3.56
N SER A 126 -5.71 12.76 -2.76
CA SER A 126 -6.71 11.69 -2.85
C SER A 126 -7.90 12.05 -3.75
N ASP A 127 -8.16 13.33 -3.95
CA ASP A 127 -9.36 13.86 -4.63
C ASP A 127 -9.05 14.60 -5.95
N GLY A 128 -7.79 14.94 -6.21
CA GLY A 128 -7.33 15.73 -7.36
C GLY A 128 -7.53 17.23 -7.24
N SER A 129 -8.10 17.72 -6.13
CA SER A 129 -8.39 19.14 -5.88
C SER A 129 -7.59 19.70 -4.71
N SER A 130 -7.48 18.93 -3.63
CA SER A 130 -6.74 19.26 -2.42
C SER A 130 -5.37 18.59 -2.47
N TRP A 131 -4.30 19.38 -2.44
CA TRP A 131 -2.93 18.90 -2.57
C TRP A 131 -2.16 19.07 -1.25
N SER A 132 -1.61 17.97 -0.75
CA SER A 132 -0.79 17.92 0.46
C SER A 132 0.70 17.91 0.08
N PRO A 133 1.51 18.86 0.57
CA PRO A 133 2.93 18.90 0.23
C PRO A 133 3.73 17.79 0.92
N LEU A 134 4.72 17.27 0.21
CA LEU A 134 5.81 16.47 0.75
C LEU A 134 7.09 17.31 0.76
N THR A 135 7.78 17.33 1.89
CA THR A 135 8.98 18.16 2.10
C THR A 135 10.25 17.35 2.02
N TYR A 136 11.29 17.94 1.46
CA TYR A 136 12.62 17.37 1.40
C TYR A 136 13.66 18.49 1.41
N THR A 137 14.90 18.14 1.74
CA THR A 137 16.05 19.02 1.65
C THR A 137 17.18 18.31 0.93
N ARG A 138 18.08 19.08 0.32
CA ARG A 138 19.28 18.57 -0.33
C ARG A 138 20.48 19.47 -0.05
N PRO A 139 21.72 18.94 -0.13
CA PRO A 139 22.92 19.76 -0.02
C PRO A 139 23.00 20.86 -1.09
N THR A 140 23.56 22.01 -0.71
CA THR A 140 23.91 23.12 -1.60
C THR A 140 25.42 23.36 -1.58
N GLY A 141 25.94 24.06 -2.59
CA GLY A 141 27.37 24.37 -2.71
C GLY A 141 28.09 23.54 -3.78
N THR A 142 29.42 23.60 -3.80
CA THR A 142 30.26 22.98 -4.83
C THR A 142 29.96 21.49 -5.00
N ALA A 143 29.86 21.04 -6.25
CA ALA A 143 29.61 19.64 -6.64
C ALA A 143 28.27 19.04 -6.15
N THR A 144 27.26 19.87 -5.88
CA THR A 144 25.90 19.41 -5.49
C THR A 144 24.89 19.44 -6.64
N SER A 145 25.29 19.90 -7.83
CA SER A 145 24.49 19.81 -9.06
C SER A 145 24.54 18.39 -9.65
N ASN A 146 24.03 17.42 -8.90
CA ASN A 146 24.09 15.99 -9.21
C ASN A 146 22.77 15.26 -8.89
N TRP A 147 22.70 14.00 -9.32
CA TRP A 147 21.67 13.03 -8.92
C TRP A 147 21.92 12.57 -7.48
N ILE A 148 20.85 12.52 -6.67
CA ILE A 148 20.80 11.74 -5.43
C ILE A 148 19.40 11.13 -5.29
N LEU A 149 19.30 10.10 -4.45
CA LEU A 149 18.00 9.65 -3.95
C LEU A 149 17.51 10.60 -2.86
N ILE A 150 16.29 11.11 -2.99
CA ILE A 150 15.59 11.84 -1.93
C ILE A 150 14.43 11.03 -1.38
N ASN A 151 14.08 11.30 -0.12
CA ASN A 151 12.94 10.69 0.57
C ASN A 151 12.01 11.80 1.06
N PRO A 152 11.10 12.32 0.20
CA PRO A 152 10.14 13.32 0.63
C PRO A 152 9.31 12.83 1.81
N THR A 153 9.15 13.70 2.81
CA THR A 153 8.47 13.43 4.07
C THR A 153 7.16 14.18 4.15
N GLY A 154 6.13 13.54 4.72
CA GLY A 154 4.78 14.07 4.81
C GLY A 154 3.78 12.92 4.85
N THR A 155 2.49 13.25 4.94
CA THR A 155 1.43 12.24 4.97
C THR A 155 1.01 11.88 3.55
N ILE A 156 1.19 10.62 3.16
CA ILE A 156 0.65 10.06 1.91
C ILE A 156 -0.63 9.28 2.26
N PRO A 157 -1.81 9.67 1.73
CA PRO A 157 -3.06 9.02 2.09
C PRO A 157 -3.20 7.62 1.46
N ALA A 158 -3.87 6.72 2.19
CA ALA A 158 -4.39 5.47 1.63
C ALA A 158 -5.68 5.78 0.85
N THR A 159 -5.67 5.60 -0.47
CA THR A 159 -6.79 5.90 -1.37
C THR A 159 -6.75 5.02 -2.61
N ALA A 160 -7.89 4.81 -3.24
CA ALA A 160 -7.99 4.01 -4.48
C ALA A 160 -7.32 4.69 -5.68
N ASN A 161 -7.19 6.02 -5.64
CA ASN A 161 -6.59 6.84 -6.68
C ASN A 161 -5.73 7.94 -6.06
N LEU A 162 -4.53 7.54 -5.63
CA LEU A 162 -3.51 8.50 -5.21
C LEU A 162 -2.97 9.19 -6.45
N ARG A 163 -2.87 10.52 -6.35
CA ARG A 163 -2.24 11.38 -7.34
C ARG A 163 -0.97 11.96 -6.76
N ILE A 164 0.07 12.00 -7.57
CA ILE A 164 1.37 12.59 -7.24
C ILE A 164 1.62 13.69 -8.26
N LYS A 165 1.99 14.89 -7.81
CA LYS A 165 2.29 16.02 -8.68
C LYS A 165 3.63 16.62 -8.29
N LEU A 166 4.50 16.76 -9.29
CA LEU A 166 5.77 17.45 -9.17
C LEU A 166 5.70 18.71 -10.04
N THR A 167 6.02 19.87 -9.46
CA THR A 167 5.99 21.14 -10.20
C THR A 167 7.30 21.90 -10.00
N ASN A 168 7.99 22.17 -11.10
CA ASN A 168 9.02 23.19 -11.14
C ASN A 168 8.33 24.52 -11.47
N VAL A 169 8.22 25.37 -10.45
CA VAL A 169 7.51 26.64 -10.52
C VAL A 169 8.20 27.63 -11.48
N LEU A 170 7.46 28.65 -11.91
CA LEU A 170 8.04 29.75 -12.67
C LEU A 170 9.12 30.45 -11.85
N ASP A 171 10.15 30.92 -12.55
CA ASP A 171 11.25 31.71 -11.99
C ASP A 171 12.05 31.00 -10.88
N SER A 172 11.99 29.66 -10.82
CA SER A 172 12.78 28.85 -9.88
C SER A 172 14.30 28.96 -10.10
N ASN A 173 14.72 29.35 -11.32
CA ASN A 173 16.12 29.41 -11.75
C ASN A 173 16.88 28.06 -11.66
N VAL A 174 16.16 26.95 -11.52
CA VAL A 174 16.74 25.60 -11.40
C VAL A 174 16.00 24.64 -12.32
N GLY A 175 16.72 23.93 -13.18
CA GLY A 175 16.18 22.79 -13.91
C GLY A 175 16.28 21.53 -13.07
N PHE A 176 15.23 20.72 -13.06
CA PHE A 176 15.20 19.46 -12.33
C PHE A 176 15.04 18.28 -13.25
N ARG A 177 15.56 17.14 -12.81
CA ARG A 177 15.24 15.84 -13.38
C ARG A 177 14.79 14.90 -12.28
N VAL A 178 13.82 14.06 -12.60
CA VAL A 178 13.31 13.04 -11.69
C VAL A 178 13.28 11.69 -12.38
N ASP A 179 13.57 10.66 -11.60
CA ASP A 179 13.57 9.28 -12.02
C ASP A 179 13.33 8.36 -10.80
N ASP A 180 13.12 7.06 -11.03
CA ASP A 180 12.98 6.03 -9.99
C ASP A 180 11.98 6.39 -8.90
N ILE A 181 10.81 6.92 -9.30
CA ILE A 181 9.75 7.28 -8.36
C ILE A 181 9.16 6.00 -7.79
N LYS A 182 9.27 5.84 -6.48
CA LYS A 182 8.86 4.63 -5.77
C LYS A 182 8.02 4.97 -4.54
N LEU A 183 6.91 4.26 -4.39
CA LEU A 183 6.14 4.21 -3.16
C LEU A 183 6.32 2.86 -2.49
N THR A 184 6.50 2.89 -1.18
CA THR A 184 6.58 1.71 -0.34
C THR A 184 5.67 1.87 0.87
N GLY A 185 5.22 0.76 1.43
CA GLY A 185 4.41 0.78 2.66
C GLY A 185 4.19 -0.62 3.20
N THR A 186 3.45 -0.70 4.29
CA THR A 186 3.09 -1.97 4.93
C THR A 186 1.71 -2.39 4.45
N ALA A 187 1.61 -3.57 3.85
CA ALA A 187 0.32 -4.12 3.46
C ALA A 187 -0.54 -4.35 4.71
N VAL A 188 -1.75 -3.80 4.70
CA VAL A 188 -2.76 -4.07 5.72
C VAL A 188 -3.43 -5.38 5.33
N SER A 189 -3.13 -6.44 6.06
CA SER A 189 -3.87 -7.69 5.93
C SER A 189 -5.26 -7.47 6.54
N LEU A 190 -6.27 -7.30 5.69
CA LEU A 190 -7.65 -7.53 6.11
C LEU A 190 -7.78 -9.03 6.32
N ALA A 191 -7.76 -9.48 7.57
CA ALA A 191 -8.07 -10.86 7.90
C ALA A 191 -9.53 -11.14 7.56
N SER A 192 -9.81 -11.54 6.31
CA SER A 192 -11.04 -12.25 6.00
C SER A 192 -10.86 -13.68 6.50
N ASN A 193 -11.65 -14.11 7.50
CA ASN A 193 -11.69 -15.50 7.99
C ASN A 193 -12.16 -16.52 6.93
N GLU A 194 -12.16 -16.18 5.63
CA GLU A 194 -12.55 -17.07 4.53
C GLU A 194 -11.64 -18.30 4.42
N SER A 195 -10.37 -18.21 4.87
CA SER A 195 -9.51 -19.39 5.02
C SER A 195 -10.03 -20.35 6.10
N ASN A 196 -10.47 -19.82 7.25
CA ASN A 196 -11.03 -20.62 8.34
C ASN A 196 -12.36 -21.25 7.93
N LYS A 197 -13.19 -20.55 7.15
CA LYS A 197 -14.45 -21.11 6.63
C LYS A 197 -14.23 -22.30 5.69
N LYS A 198 -13.09 -22.40 4.98
CA LYS A 198 -12.74 -23.61 4.22
C LYS A 198 -12.33 -24.77 5.13
N GLU A 199 -11.78 -24.47 6.31
CA GLU A 199 -11.39 -25.48 7.30
C GLU A 199 -12.62 -26.07 8.01
N PHE A 200 -13.66 -25.26 8.27
CA PHE A 200 -14.89 -25.72 8.93
C PHE A 200 -16.02 -26.05 7.94
N LYS A 201 -16.56 -27.27 8.01
CA LYS A 201 -17.81 -27.64 7.33
C LYS A 201 -18.95 -27.65 8.35
N ILE A 202 -19.90 -26.72 8.20
CA ILE A 202 -21.07 -26.59 9.08
C ILE A 202 -22.33 -26.91 8.29
N TYR A 203 -23.06 -27.95 8.69
CA TYR A 203 -24.27 -28.38 8.00
C TYR A 203 -25.26 -29.11 8.93
N PRO A 204 -26.57 -29.02 8.66
CA PRO A 204 -27.19 -28.09 7.72
C PRO A 204 -27.19 -26.66 8.30
N THR A 205 -27.24 -25.65 7.42
CA THR A 205 -27.49 -24.25 7.84
C THR A 205 -28.97 -23.92 7.93
N LEU A 206 -29.82 -24.73 7.29
CA LEU A 206 -31.26 -24.72 7.44
C LEU A 206 -31.65 -25.97 8.23
N VAL A 207 -31.93 -25.80 9.52
CA VAL A 207 -32.08 -26.90 10.47
C VAL A 207 -33.55 -27.19 10.71
N THR A 208 -33.95 -28.42 10.42
CA THR A 208 -35.30 -28.95 10.70
C THR A 208 -35.29 -29.94 11.87
N ASP A 209 -34.21 -30.71 12.00
CA ASP A 209 -34.16 -31.87 12.92
C ASP A 209 -33.44 -31.55 14.23
N GLY A 210 -33.22 -30.26 14.51
CA GLY A 210 -32.58 -29.78 15.74
C GLY A 210 -31.10 -30.13 15.90
N LYS A 211 -30.41 -30.60 14.85
CA LYS A 211 -28.99 -30.96 14.90
C LYS A 211 -28.16 -30.22 13.87
N ILE A 212 -26.95 -29.82 14.26
CA ILE A 212 -25.92 -29.25 13.38
C ILE A 212 -24.63 -30.05 13.55
N TYR A 213 -23.99 -30.35 12.43
CA TYR A 213 -22.68 -30.98 12.35
C TYR A 213 -21.61 -29.95 11.97
N ILE A 214 -20.50 -29.98 12.69
CA ILE A 214 -19.38 -29.05 12.57
C ILE A 214 -18.10 -29.86 12.45
N MET A 215 -17.59 -30.00 11.23
CA MET A 215 -16.34 -30.71 10.96
C MET A 215 -15.20 -29.73 10.73
N SER A 216 -13.99 -30.13 11.10
CA SER A 216 -12.74 -29.45 10.78
C SER A 216 -11.66 -30.47 10.38
N GLY A 217 -10.50 -30.00 9.91
CA GLY A 217 -9.40 -30.89 9.55
C GLY A 217 -8.92 -31.79 10.70
N LYS A 218 -8.89 -31.26 11.93
CA LYS A 218 -8.46 -32.01 13.13
C LYS A 218 -9.60 -32.65 13.92
N ASN A 219 -10.83 -32.14 13.76
CA ASN A 219 -12.01 -32.59 14.53
C ASN A 219 -11.78 -32.66 16.06
N SER A 220 -10.97 -31.74 16.59
CA SER A 220 -10.75 -31.56 18.02
C SER A 220 -11.92 -30.84 18.67
N ASP A 221 -11.83 -30.59 19.98
CA ASP A 221 -12.85 -29.86 20.74
C ASP A 221 -12.99 -28.42 20.21
N LYS A 222 -14.22 -28.04 19.89
CA LYS A 222 -14.61 -26.74 19.33
C LYS A 222 -15.46 -25.99 20.32
N LYS A 223 -15.12 -24.73 20.52
CA LYS A 223 -15.89 -23.82 21.33
C LYS A 223 -16.97 -23.17 20.47
N ILE A 224 -18.22 -23.34 20.87
CA ILE A 224 -19.40 -22.91 20.15
C ILE A 224 -20.09 -21.80 20.92
N LYS A 225 -20.46 -20.73 20.24
CA LYS A 225 -21.34 -19.67 20.76
C LYS A 225 -22.50 -19.45 19.80
N ILE A 226 -23.72 -19.43 20.32
CA ILE A 226 -24.94 -19.14 19.54
C ILE A 226 -25.50 -17.79 19.98
N PHE A 227 -25.79 -16.93 19.00
CA PHE A 227 -26.38 -15.62 19.22
C PHE A 227 -27.74 -15.51 18.53
N ASP A 228 -28.67 -14.76 19.13
CA ASP A 228 -29.92 -14.37 18.47
C ASP A 228 -29.70 -13.26 17.43
N GLN A 229 -30.78 -12.89 16.73
CA GLN A 229 -30.78 -11.82 15.72
C GLN A 229 -30.37 -10.44 16.24
N MET A 230 -30.40 -10.22 17.56
CA MET A 230 -29.97 -8.97 18.20
C MET A 230 -28.53 -9.05 18.70
N GLY A 231 -27.84 -10.17 18.48
CA GLY A 231 -26.46 -10.39 18.91
C GLY A 231 -26.32 -10.79 20.38
N ARG A 232 -27.41 -11.13 21.07
CA ARG A 232 -27.34 -11.62 22.46
C ARG A 232 -26.90 -13.08 22.48
N LEU A 233 -25.91 -13.40 23.31
CA LEU A 233 -25.42 -14.76 23.52
C LEU A 233 -26.50 -15.61 24.20
N LEU A 234 -26.91 -16.69 23.54
CA LEU A 234 -27.90 -17.64 24.05
C LEU A 234 -27.25 -18.86 24.70
N THR A 235 -26.11 -19.30 24.18
CA THR A 235 -25.45 -20.52 24.63
C THR A 235 -23.96 -20.50 24.27
N GLU A 236 -23.16 -21.06 25.16
CA GLU A 236 -21.74 -21.37 24.97
C GLU A 236 -21.48 -22.82 25.37
N LYS A 237 -20.92 -23.63 24.47
CA LYS A 237 -20.65 -25.06 24.69
C LYS A 237 -19.36 -25.48 24.01
N THR A 238 -18.74 -26.55 24.50
CA THR A 238 -17.62 -27.21 23.83
C THR A 238 -18.08 -28.56 23.31
N ILE A 239 -17.89 -28.82 22.01
CA ILE A 239 -18.30 -30.06 21.33
C ILE A 239 -17.22 -30.53 20.37
N LYS A 240 -17.23 -31.80 19.98
CA LYS A 240 -16.33 -32.30 18.93
C LYS A 240 -16.86 -32.07 17.52
N HIS A 241 -18.12 -32.45 17.27
CA HIS A 241 -18.70 -32.43 15.93
C HIS A 241 -20.23 -32.28 15.85
N GLU A 242 -21.01 -32.69 16.87
CA GLU A 242 -22.48 -32.56 16.86
C GLU A 242 -22.94 -31.51 17.88
N LEU A 243 -23.82 -30.62 17.43
CA LEU A 243 -24.50 -29.61 18.23
C LEU A 243 -26.01 -29.88 18.21
N ASN A 244 -26.60 -30.11 19.37
CA ASN A 244 -28.04 -30.20 19.53
C ASN A 244 -28.64 -28.81 19.87
N ILE A 245 -29.61 -28.38 19.06
CA ILE A 245 -30.37 -27.13 19.17
C ILE A 245 -31.89 -27.38 19.11
N SER A 246 -32.37 -28.59 19.38
CA SER A 246 -33.80 -28.93 19.30
C SER A 246 -34.69 -28.09 20.22
N GLU A 247 -34.12 -27.54 21.30
CA GLU A 247 -34.82 -26.68 22.27
C GLU A 247 -34.87 -25.21 21.84
N PHE A 248 -34.17 -24.83 20.77
CA PHE A 248 -34.16 -23.45 20.30
C PHE A 248 -35.44 -23.16 19.50
N PRO A 249 -36.10 -22.00 19.73
CA PRO A 249 -37.22 -21.58 18.90
C PRO A 249 -36.87 -21.46 17.41
N LYS A 250 -37.90 -21.43 16.57
CA LYS A 250 -37.75 -21.15 15.14
C LYS A 250 -37.23 -19.72 14.94
N GLY A 251 -36.25 -19.53 14.07
CA GLY A 251 -35.65 -18.21 13.87
C GLY A 251 -34.29 -18.22 13.18
N ASN A 252 -33.71 -17.02 13.07
CA ASN A 252 -32.36 -16.82 12.56
C ASN A 252 -31.37 -16.69 13.71
N TYR A 253 -30.22 -17.36 13.60
CA TYR A 253 -29.16 -17.32 14.60
C TYR A 253 -27.79 -17.18 13.94
N ILE A 254 -26.82 -16.69 14.72
CA ILE A 254 -25.41 -16.68 14.34
C ILE A 254 -24.68 -17.71 15.19
N LEU A 255 -24.00 -18.64 14.52
CA LEU A 255 -23.18 -19.67 15.13
C LEU A 255 -21.70 -19.28 14.98
N ASN A 256 -21.03 -19.06 16.10
CA ASN A 256 -19.58 -18.91 16.14
C ASN A 256 -18.95 -20.23 16.56
N VAL A 257 -17.97 -20.68 15.79
CA VAL A 257 -17.19 -21.89 16.02
C VAL A 257 -15.73 -21.51 16.11
N GLU A 258 -15.08 -21.89 17.19
CA GLU A 258 -13.67 -21.63 17.44
C GLU A 258 -12.92 -22.95 17.71
N GLU A 259 -11.83 -23.18 16.98
CA GLU A 259 -10.91 -24.30 17.20
C GLU A 259 -9.47 -23.83 16.97
N ASN A 260 -8.56 -24.04 17.93
CA ASN A 260 -7.14 -23.68 17.81
C ASN A 260 -6.88 -22.22 17.35
N HIS A 261 -7.65 -21.25 17.88
CA HIS A 261 -7.65 -19.82 17.50
C HIS A 261 -8.24 -19.49 16.12
N ASN A 262 -8.71 -20.47 15.36
CA ASN A 262 -9.48 -20.24 14.14
C ASN A 262 -10.95 -20.07 14.49
N LEU A 263 -11.49 -18.88 14.23
CA LEU A 263 -12.89 -18.52 14.43
C LEU A 263 -13.60 -18.46 13.08
N VAL A 264 -14.76 -19.13 12.98
CA VAL A 264 -15.72 -18.95 11.89
C VAL A 264 -17.09 -18.57 12.45
N SER A 265 -17.76 -17.65 11.77
CA SER A 265 -19.13 -17.25 12.07
C SER A 265 -20.04 -17.64 10.91
N GLN A 266 -21.14 -18.33 11.18
CA GLN A 266 -22.08 -18.77 10.16
C GLN A 266 -23.52 -18.53 10.59
N LYS A 267 -24.32 -17.97 9.68
CA LYS A 267 -25.76 -17.85 9.87
C LYS A 267 -26.41 -19.22 9.75
N ILE A 268 -27.30 -19.54 10.70
CA ILE A 268 -28.17 -20.71 10.67
C ILE A 268 -29.63 -20.28 10.81
N VAL A 269 -30.54 -21.09 10.28
CA VAL A 269 -31.98 -20.85 10.31
C VAL A 269 -32.66 -22.11 10.83
N ILE A 270 -33.43 -21.99 11.90
CA ILE A 270 -34.20 -23.08 12.51
C ILE A 270 -35.65 -22.96 12.04
N LYS A 271 -36.20 -24.06 11.49
CA LYS A 271 -37.54 -24.10 10.88
C LYS A 271 -38.58 -24.87 11.69
#